data_AF-A0A0S7EWK9-F1
#
_entry.id   AF-A0A0S7EWK9-F1
#
_cell.length_a   1.000
_cell.length_b   1.000
_cell.length_c   1.000
_cell.angle_alpha   90.00
_cell.angle_beta   90.00
_cell.angle_gamma   90.00
#
_symmetry.space_group_name_H-M   'P 1'
#
loop_
_entity.id
_entity.type
_entity.pdbx_description
1 polymer ?
#
loop_
_entity_poly.entity_id
_entity_poly.type
_entity_poly.pdbx_seq_one_letter_code
_entity_poly.pdbx_strand_id
1 'polypeptide(L)'
;LDLLKMTVNKVLEKKNGHLDLFLRFLLGLMVEPNQRILQGLLTPLDKGDEMDKKILTYLRSLRRKTISPDSCITIFQSMTEMRDHKVKDEIQEFLKLSDHSKKELSPLHCSALAYMLQASKNDLDLLDLKSYNTSDDGRRRLIPAVRSSKRVVLANCKVTKNWMVPLEVKLQ
;
A
#
# COMPACT_ATOMS: atom_id res chain seq x y z
N LEU A 1 -4.46 -21.42 4.78
CA LEU A 1 -4.33 -20.50 3.62
C LEU A 1 -5.66 -19.88 3.22
N ASP A 2 -6.72 -20.67 2.99
CA ASP A 2 -7.99 -20.12 2.48
C ASP A 2 -8.67 -19.16 3.46
N LEU A 3 -8.56 -19.44 4.77
CA LEU A 3 -8.99 -18.50 5.80
C LEU A 3 -8.28 -17.14 5.68
N LEU A 4 -6.95 -17.12 5.47
CA LEU A 4 -6.19 -15.87 5.28
C LEU A 4 -6.64 -15.12 4.03
N LYS A 5 -6.86 -15.83 2.91
CA LYS A 5 -7.38 -15.21 1.67
C LYS A 5 -8.76 -14.61 1.90
N MET A 6 -9.64 -15.32 2.61
CA MET A 6 -10.98 -14.83 2.97
C MET A 6 -10.90 -13.58 3.86
N THR A 7 -10.01 -13.57 4.86
CA THR A 7 -9.77 -12.41 5.72
C THR A 7 -9.29 -11.21 4.90
N VAL A 8 -8.30 -11.39 4.03
CA VAL A 8 -7.83 -10.33 3.13
C VAL A 8 -9.00 -9.76 2.31
N ASN A 9 -9.79 -10.61 1.65
CA ASN A 9 -10.92 -10.14 0.84
C ASN A 9 -11.94 -9.33 1.67
N LYS A 10 -12.30 -9.83 2.87
CA LYS A 10 -13.25 -9.12 3.76
C LYS A 10 -12.72 -7.77 4.21
N VAL A 11 -11.44 -7.67 4.55
CA VAL A 11 -10.82 -6.40 4.94
C VAL A 11 -10.89 -5.40 3.78
N LEU A 12 -10.50 -5.83 2.58
CA LEU A 12 -10.52 -4.97 1.39
C LEU A 12 -11.95 -4.55 0.97
N GLU A 13 -12.96 -5.38 1.22
CA GLU A 13 -14.37 -5.07 0.97
C GLU A 13 -14.89 -4.00 1.95
N LYS A 14 -14.58 -4.12 3.24
CA LYS A 14 -15.14 -3.27 4.29
C LYS A 14 -14.50 -1.89 4.39
N LYS A 15 -13.29 -1.69 3.86
CA LYS A 15 -12.57 -0.39 3.84
C LYS A 15 -12.58 0.32 5.20
N ASN A 16 -12.16 -0.40 6.24
CA ASN A 16 -12.14 0.09 7.62
C ASN A 16 -10.69 0.12 8.12
N GLY A 17 -10.19 1.29 8.52
CA GLY A 17 -8.81 1.47 8.96
C GLY A 17 -8.39 0.56 10.13
N HIS A 18 -9.33 0.19 11.02
CA HIS A 18 -9.05 -0.80 12.08
C HIS A 18 -8.86 -2.21 11.52
N LEU A 19 -9.63 -2.59 10.50
CA LEU A 19 -9.45 -3.87 9.82
C LEU A 19 -8.15 -3.90 9.01
N ASP A 20 -7.74 -2.76 8.44
CA ASP A 20 -6.45 -2.62 7.75
C ASP A 20 -5.27 -2.79 8.72
N LEU A 21 -5.36 -2.22 9.93
CA LEU A 21 -4.40 -2.44 11.01
C LEU A 21 -4.38 -3.90 11.47
N PHE A 22 -5.56 -4.49 11.69
CA PHE A 22 -5.69 -5.89 12.07
C PHE A 22 -5.06 -6.83 11.04
N LEU A 23 -5.29 -6.59 9.74
CA LEU A 23 -4.73 -7.42 8.67
C LEU A 23 -3.20 -7.36 8.65
N ARG A 24 -2.64 -6.14 8.78
CA ARG A 24 -1.19 -5.92 8.84
C ARG A 24 -0.56 -6.64 10.01
N PHE A 25 -1.15 -6.50 11.19
CA PHE A 25 -0.72 -7.19 12.39
C PHE A 25 -0.78 -8.72 12.22
N LEU A 26 -1.92 -9.25 11.76
CA LEU A 26 -2.12 -10.68 11.54
C LEU A 26 -1.08 -11.26 10.57
N LEU A 27 -0.88 -10.62 9.42
CA LEU A 27 0.07 -11.12 8.42
C LEU A 27 1.52 -10.98 8.87
N GLY A 28 1.86 -9.91 9.61
CA GLY A 28 3.17 -9.76 10.23
C GLY A 28 3.44 -10.83 11.30
N LEU A 29 2.45 -11.19 12.12
CA LEU A 29 2.59 -12.28 13.10
C LEU A 29 2.84 -13.64 12.45
N MET A 30 2.25 -13.88 11.27
CA MET A 30 2.30 -15.18 10.59
C MET A 30 3.63 -15.44 9.88
N VAL A 31 4.51 -14.45 9.76
CA VAL A 31 5.83 -14.65 9.16
C VAL A 31 6.68 -15.56 10.04
N GLU A 32 7.40 -16.48 9.41
CA GLU A 32 8.16 -17.55 10.07
C GLU A 32 8.98 -17.11 11.32
N PRO A 33 9.75 -16.01 11.29
CA PRO A 33 10.57 -15.64 12.45
C PRO A 33 9.75 -15.13 13.63
N ASN A 34 8.57 -14.56 13.38
CA ASN A 34 7.67 -14.10 14.44
C ASN A 34 6.90 -15.29 15.04
N GLN A 35 6.57 -16.30 14.24
CA GLN A 35 5.98 -17.55 14.73
C GLN A 35 6.93 -18.33 15.64
N ARG A 36 8.24 -18.33 15.35
CA ARG A 36 9.26 -18.95 16.24
C ARG A 36 9.22 -18.39 17.66
N ILE A 37 9.06 -17.08 17.79
CA ILE A 37 8.99 -16.39 19.09
C ILE A 37 7.68 -16.75 19.81
N LEU A 38 6.61 -17.01 19.06
CA LEU A 38 5.26 -17.26 19.57
C LEU A 38 4.92 -18.75 19.70
N GLN A 39 5.88 -19.67 19.61
CA GLN A 39 5.61 -21.12 19.66
C GLN A 39 4.89 -21.57 20.96
N GLY A 40 5.00 -20.81 22.05
CA GLY A 40 4.25 -21.06 23.29
C GLY A 40 2.79 -20.57 23.27
N LEU A 41 2.42 -19.75 22.29
CA LEU A 41 1.08 -19.15 22.14
C LEU A 41 0.36 -19.63 20.86
N LEU A 42 1.12 -19.95 19.83
CA LEU A 42 0.64 -20.38 18.53
C LEU A 42 1.21 -21.76 18.21
N THR A 43 0.37 -22.66 17.74
CA THR A 43 0.83 -23.95 17.21
C THR A 43 1.77 -23.69 16.04
N PRO A 44 3.01 -24.21 16.07
CA PRO A 44 3.96 -24.05 14.98
C PRO A 44 3.32 -24.49 13.66
N LEU A 45 3.42 -23.64 12.65
CA LEU A 45 2.98 -23.98 11.31
C LEU A 45 4.11 -24.75 10.65
N ASP A 46 3.96 -26.06 10.46
CA ASP A 46 4.97 -26.96 9.85
C ASP A 46 5.44 -26.53 8.44
N LYS A 47 4.82 -25.49 7.85
CA LYS A 47 5.05 -25.00 6.49
C LYS A 47 5.14 -23.46 6.38
N GLY A 48 5.65 -22.78 7.42
CA GLY A 48 5.70 -21.30 7.51
C GLY A 48 6.17 -20.60 6.23
N ASP A 49 7.39 -20.90 5.75
CA ASP A 49 7.95 -20.28 4.53
C ASP A 49 7.13 -20.59 3.26
N GLU A 50 6.57 -21.80 3.15
CA GLU A 50 5.69 -22.16 2.03
C GLU A 50 4.38 -21.37 2.08
N MET A 51 3.85 -21.12 3.27
CA MET A 51 2.64 -20.32 3.47
C MET A 51 2.89 -18.84 3.17
N ASP A 52 4.01 -18.28 3.62
CA ASP A 52 4.43 -16.89 3.38
C ASP A 52 4.53 -16.61 1.88
N LYS A 53 5.19 -17.51 1.13
CA LYS A 53 5.27 -17.42 -0.33
C LYS A 53 3.90 -17.47 -0.99
N LYS A 54 3.01 -18.36 -0.54
CA LYS A 54 1.64 -18.50 -1.09
C LYS A 54 0.79 -17.25 -0.85
N ILE A 55 0.84 -16.68 0.35
CA ILE A 55 0.04 -15.48 0.67
C ILE A 55 0.62 -14.24 0.00
N LEU A 56 1.96 -14.07 -0.06
CA LEU A 56 2.59 -12.98 -0.82
C LEU A 56 2.24 -13.04 -2.31
N THR A 57 2.23 -14.24 -2.89
CA THR A 57 1.80 -14.45 -4.28
C THR A 57 0.35 -14.04 -4.49
N TYR A 58 -0.52 -14.40 -3.54
CA TYR A 58 -1.92 -13.99 -3.57
C TYR A 58 -2.09 -12.47 -3.47
N LEU A 59 -1.41 -11.80 -2.54
CA LEU A 59 -1.43 -10.34 -2.40
C LEU A 59 -0.96 -9.63 -3.68
N ARG A 60 0.12 -10.13 -4.30
CA ARG A 60 0.59 -9.63 -5.61
C ARG A 60 -0.45 -9.77 -6.71
N SER A 61 -1.24 -10.86 -6.69
CA SER A 61 -2.33 -11.06 -7.66
C SER A 61 -3.46 -10.04 -7.50
N LEU A 62 -3.80 -9.66 -6.26
CA LEU A 62 -4.85 -8.68 -5.97
C LEU A 62 -4.51 -7.29 -6.50
N ARG A 63 -3.23 -6.92 -6.48
CA ARG A 63 -2.75 -5.62 -6.99
C ARG A 63 -2.88 -5.43 -8.51
N ARG A 64 -3.11 -6.53 -9.25
CA ARG A 64 -3.38 -6.50 -10.70
C ARG A 64 -4.87 -6.35 -11.00
N LYS A 65 -5.74 -6.53 -9.98
CA LYS A 65 -7.18 -6.32 -10.10
C LYS A 65 -7.52 -4.85 -9.93
N THR A 66 -8.69 -4.47 -10.43
CA THR A 66 -9.26 -3.13 -10.21
C THR A 66 -9.80 -3.04 -8.78
N ILE A 67 -8.96 -2.56 -7.86
CA ILE A 67 -9.32 -2.30 -6.46
C ILE A 67 -8.96 -0.85 -6.09
N SER A 68 -9.46 -0.37 -4.97
CA SER A 68 -9.25 1.03 -4.58
C SER A 68 -7.78 1.39 -4.35
N PRO A 69 -7.37 2.65 -4.56
CA PRO A 69 -6.05 3.13 -4.16
C PRO A 69 -5.71 2.84 -2.70
N ASP A 70 -6.67 3.04 -1.78
CA ASP A 70 -6.50 2.73 -0.34
C ASP A 70 -6.32 1.22 -0.09
N SER A 71 -7.08 0.38 -0.80
CA SER A 71 -6.90 -1.08 -0.76
C SER A 71 -5.52 -1.51 -1.28
N CYS A 72 -5.03 -0.85 -2.35
CA CYS A 72 -3.67 -1.11 -2.86
C CYS A 72 -2.59 -0.74 -1.83
N ILE A 73 -2.78 0.37 -1.09
CA ILE A 73 -1.91 0.77 0.02
C ILE A 73 -1.95 -0.27 1.13
N THR A 74 -3.13 -0.72 1.53
CA THR A 74 -3.30 -1.74 2.57
C THR A 74 -2.57 -3.04 2.21
N ILE A 75 -2.65 -3.47 0.96
CA ILE A 75 -1.90 -4.63 0.47
C ILE A 75 -0.39 -4.37 0.52
N PHE A 76 0.07 -3.21 0.06
CA PHE A 76 1.49 -2.86 0.09
C PHE A 76 2.05 -2.85 1.53
N GLN A 77 1.34 -2.24 2.46
CA GLN A 77 1.73 -2.24 3.87
C GLN A 77 1.75 -3.65 4.44
N SER A 78 0.73 -4.47 4.13
CA SER A 78 0.69 -5.87 4.57
C SER A 78 1.89 -6.67 4.06
N MET A 79 2.27 -6.48 2.79
CA MET A 79 3.48 -7.09 2.23
C MET A 79 4.75 -6.62 2.94
N THR A 80 4.80 -5.34 3.35
CA THR A 80 5.92 -4.79 4.13
C THR A 80 6.01 -5.44 5.51
N GLU A 81 4.89 -5.60 6.24
CA GLU A 81 4.88 -6.33 7.53
C GLU A 81 5.29 -7.80 7.36
N MET A 82 5.02 -8.37 6.19
CA MET A 82 5.49 -9.70 5.79
C MET A 82 6.97 -9.75 5.37
N ARG A 83 7.74 -8.67 5.60
CA ARG A 83 9.16 -8.51 5.26
C ARG A 83 9.47 -8.47 3.76
N ASP A 84 8.48 -8.25 2.89
CA ASP A 84 8.68 -8.00 1.46
C ASP A 84 8.97 -6.50 1.22
N HIS A 85 10.21 -6.08 1.51
CA HIS A 85 10.61 -4.67 1.50
C HIS A 85 11.07 -4.14 0.14
N LYS A 86 11.24 -5.01 -0.87
CA LYS A 86 11.87 -4.65 -2.16
C LYS A 86 11.34 -3.34 -2.75
N VAL A 87 10.02 -3.21 -2.85
CA VAL A 87 9.37 -2.03 -3.46
C VAL A 87 9.50 -0.80 -2.57
N LYS A 88 9.47 -0.98 -1.24
CA LYS A 88 9.68 0.09 -0.28
C LYS A 88 11.08 0.68 -0.44
N ASP A 89 12.09 -0.19 -0.53
CA ASP A 89 13.49 0.21 -0.71
C ASP A 89 13.70 0.91 -2.06
N GLU A 90 13.11 0.37 -3.14
CA GLU A 90 13.13 1.00 -4.48
C GLU A 90 12.52 2.41 -4.49
N ILE A 91 11.45 2.65 -3.73
CA ILE A 91 10.84 3.98 -3.57
C ILE A 91 11.66 4.88 -2.66
N GLN A 92 12.27 4.34 -1.59
CA GLN A 92 13.13 5.12 -0.72
C GLN A 92 14.34 5.67 -1.47
N GLU A 93 14.94 4.88 -2.36
CA GLU A 93 16.00 5.36 -3.26
C GLU A 93 15.47 6.35 -4.30
N PHE A 94 14.27 6.12 -4.84
CA PHE A 94 13.64 7.07 -5.76
C PHE A 94 13.45 8.45 -5.13
N LEU A 95 13.00 8.53 -3.87
CA LEU A 95 12.79 9.78 -3.15
C LEU A 95 14.07 10.58 -2.85
N LYS A 96 15.25 9.96 -3.01
CA LYS A 96 16.54 10.65 -2.87
C LYS A 96 17.00 11.30 -4.19
N LEU A 97 16.34 11.02 -5.31
CA LEU A 97 16.72 11.57 -6.60
C LEU A 97 16.38 13.07 -6.65
N SER A 98 17.24 13.85 -7.31
CA SER A 98 16.97 15.27 -7.57
C SER A 98 15.96 15.49 -8.69
N ASP A 99 15.83 14.51 -9.60
CA ASP A 99 14.90 14.53 -10.73
C ASP A 99 14.11 13.23 -10.81
N HIS A 100 12.84 13.31 -10.43
CA HIS A 100 11.90 12.20 -10.41
C HIS A 100 11.32 11.85 -11.79
N SER A 101 11.51 12.69 -12.82
CA SER A 101 10.86 12.51 -14.13
C SER A 101 11.49 11.39 -14.98
N LYS A 102 12.78 11.12 -14.75
CA LYS A 102 13.57 10.15 -15.53
C LYS A 102 13.21 8.69 -15.26
N LYS A 103 12.65 8.38 -14.08
CA LYS A 103 12.32 7.01 -13.69
C LYS A 103 10.82 6.81 -13.74
N GLU A 104 10.38 5.93 -14.65
CA GLU A 104 8.98 5.54 -14.71
C GLU A 104 8.60 4.69 -13.49
N LEU A 105 7.55 5.10 -12.78
CA LEU A 105 6.99 4.35 -11.66
C LEU A 105 5.87 3.45 -12.16
N SER A 106 5.94 2.16 -11.83
CA SER A 106 4.80 1.27 -12.06
C SER A 106 3.65 1.58 -11.08
N PRO A 107 2.40 1.15 -11.35
CA PRO A 107 1.29 1.40 -10.45
C PRO A 107 1.54 0.90 -9.02
N LEU A 108 2.28 -0.20 -8.87
CA LEU A 108 2.73 -0.68 -7.56
C LEU A 108 3.60 0.36 -6.82
N HIS A 109 4.61 0.88 -7.52
CA HIS A 109 5.51 1.90 -6.97
C HIS A 109 4.72 3.13 -6.54
N CYS A 110 3.71 3.53 -7.31
CA CYS A 110 2.83 4.64 -6.95
C CYS A 110 2.05 4.38 -5.65
N SER A 111 1.55 3.16 -5.41
CA SER A 111 0.92 2.83 -4.11
C SER A 111 1.91 2.91 -2.94
N ALA A 112 3.14 2.43 -3.14
CA ALA A 112 4.20 2.50 -2.14
C ALA A 112 4.59 3.95 -1.84
N LEU A 113 4.79 4.76 -2.88
CA LEU A 113 5.06 6.19 -2.78
C LEU A 113 3.93 6.92 -2.06
N ALA A 114 2.68 6.65 -2.40
CA ALA A 114 1.52 7.28 -1.76
C ALA A 114 1.46 7.00 -0.25
N TYR A 115 1.84 5.80 0.17
CA TYR A 115 1.96 5.46 1.58
C TYR A 115 3.12 6.19 2.25
N MET A 116 4.30 6.21 1.63
CA MET A 116 5.48 6.84 2.22
C MET A 116 5.30 8.36 2.38
N LEU A 117 4.63 9.02 1.42
CA LEU A 117 4.24 10.42 1.53
C LEU A 117 3.19 10.65 2.63
N GLN A 118 2.32 9.69 2.92
CA GLN A 118 1.37 9.79 4.05
C GLN A 118 2.05 9.59 5.41
N ALA A 119 3.05 8.72 5.46
CA ALA A 119 3.79 8.41 6.67
C ALA A 119 4.88 9.45 7.00
N SER A 120 5.22 10.34 6.07
CA SER A 120 6.20 11.38 6.32
C SER A 120 5.65 12.42 7.29
N LYS A 121 6.44 12.75 8.33
CA LYS A 121 6.08 13.76 9.33
C LYS A 121 6.04 15.20 8.78
N ASN A 122 6.63 15.43 7.61
CA ASN A 122 6.65 16.72 6.97
C ASN A 122 5.48 16.80 5.99
N ASP A 123 4.58 17.76 6.19
CA ASP A 123 3.53 18.04 5.20
C ASP A 123 4.17 18.49 3.89
N LEU A 124 3.85 17.80 2.79
CA LEU A 124 4.28 18.24 1.46
C LEU A 124 3.59 19.56 1.11
N ASP A 125 4.36 20.63 0.87
CA ASP A 125 3.77 21.93 0.53
C ASP A 125 2.95 21.86 -0.78
N LEU A 126 3.49 21.17 -1.79
CA LEU A 126 2.82 20.94 -3.07
C LEU A 126 2.98 19.50 -3.52
N LEU A 127 1.86 18.82 -3.78
CA LEU A 127 1.82 17.52 -4.45
C LEU A 127 1.26 17.68 -5.87
N ASP A 128 2.15 17.61 -6.86
CA ASP A 128 1.77 17.53 -8.27
C ASP A 128 1.84 16.09 -8.77
N LEU A 129 0.68 15.46 -8.99
CA LEU A 129 0.62 14.08 -9.47
C LEU A 129 1.16 13.90 -10.89
N LYS A 130 1.25 14.97 -11.70
CA LYS A 130 1.84 14.92 -13.04
C LYS A 130 3.36 14.99 -13.03
N SER A 131 3.97 15.46 -11.94
CA SER A 131 5.43 15.49 -11.82
C SER A 131 6.04 14.08 -11.81
N TYR A 132 5.25 13.06 -11.47
CA TYR A 132 5.66 11.66 -11.50
C TYR A 132 5.42 11.03 -12.87
N ASN A 133 6.48 10.46 -13.45
CA ASN A 133 6.41 9.70 -14.68
C ASN A 133 5.74 8.34 -14.43
N THR A 134 4.43 8.23 -14.73
CA THR A 134 3.66 7.01 -14.55
C THR A 134 2.38 7.01 -15.40
N SER A 135 1.81 5.82 -15.58
CA SER A 135 0.50 5.60 -16.21
C SER A 135 -0.66 6.29 -15.48
N ASP A 136 -1.83 6.36 -16.13
CA ASP A 136 -3.06 6.85 -15.49
C ASP A 136 -3.44 6.02 -14.24
N ASP A 137 -3.15 4.71 -14.22
CA ASP A 137 -3.38 3.89 -13.02
C ASP A 137 -2.42 4.23 -11.88
N GLY A 138 -1.15 4.46 -12.21
CA GLY A 138 -0.17 4.92 -11.23
C GLY A 138 -0.55 6.28 -10.64
N ARG A 139 -0.94 7.23 -11.49
CA ARG A 139 -1.43 8.55 -11.03
C ARG A 139 -2.62 8.43 -10.09
N ARG A 140 -3.60 7.56 -10.40
CA ARG A 140 -4.74 7.30 -9.49
C ARG A 140 -4.31 6.71 -8.15
N ARG A 141 -3.29 5.85 -8.14
CA ARG A 141 -2.77 5.24 -6.91
C ARG A 141 -2.04 6.23 -5.99
N LEU A 142 -1.70 7.42 -6.49
CA LEU A 142 -1.11 8.51 -5.69
C LEU A 142 -2.14 9.39 -4.97
N ILE A 143 -3.43 9.33 -5.35
CA ILE A 143 -4.50 10.15 -4.76
C ILE A 143 -4.53 10.09 -3.21
N PRO A 144 -4.34 8.94 -2.55
CA PRO A 144 -4.29 8.89 -1.09
C PRO A 144 -3.28 9.84 -0.44
N ALA A 145 -2.17 10.18 -1.11
CA ALA A 145 -1.14 11.10 -0.60
C ALA A 145 -1.62 12.55 -0.45
N VAL A 146 -2.73 12.91 -1.10
CA VAL A 146 -3.34 14.24 -0.98
C VAL A 146 -3.69 14.59 0.47
N ARG A 147 -4.04 13.58 1.29
CA ARG A 147 -4.38 13.76 2.70
C ARG A 147 -3.26 14.42 3.52
N SER A 148 -2.00 14.24 3.11
CA SER A 148 -0.81 14.72 3.84
C SER A 148 -0.06 15.86 3.12
N SER A 149 -0.68 16.46 2.10
CA SER A 149 -0.12 17.62 1.38
C SER A 149 -0.77 18.92 1.86
N LYS A 150 -0.24 20.10 1.56
CA LYS A 150 -0.94 21.38 1.77
C LYS A 150 -1.72 21.78 0.53
N ARG A 151 -1.04 21.78 -0.62
CA ARG A 151 -1.62 22.06 -1.94
C ARG A 151 -1.48 20.85 -2.85
N VAL A 152 -2.43 20.70 -3.77
CA VAL A 152 -2.44 19.57 -4.70
C VAL A 152 -2.81 20.04 -6.11
N VAL A 153 -2.12 19.49 -7.10
CA VAL A 153 -2.47 19.64 -8.53
C VAL A 153 -3.00 18.31 -9.05
N LEU A 154 -4.30 18.28 -9.37
CA LEU A 154 -5.01 17.10 -9.90
C LEU A 154 -5.38 17.22 -11.39
N ALA A 155 -4.89 18.25 -12.07
CA ALA A 155 -5.26 18.51 -13.47
C ALA A 155 -5.03 17.28 -14.36
N ASN A 156 -6.03 16.89 -15.14
CA ASN A 156 -6.04 15.73 -16.04
C ASN A 156 -5.69 14.38 -15.38
N CYS A 157 -5.90 14.20 -14.07
CA CYS A 157 -5.68 12.92 -13.39
C CYS A 157 -6.86 11.93 -13.54
N LYS A 158 -7.87 12.24 -14.37
CA LYS A 158 -9.08 11.42 -14.62
C LYS A 158 -9.71 10.87 -13.33
N VAL A 159 -9.79 11.73 -12.31
CA VAL A 159 -10.36 11.38 -11.01
C VAL A 159 -11.88 11.27 -11.17
N THR A 160 -12.49 10.18 -10.70
CA THR A 160 -13.96 10.06 -10.63
C THR A 160 -14.44 10.35 -9.21
N LYS A 161 -15.70 10.77 -9.07
CA LYS A 161 -16.30 11.19 -7.79
C LYS A 161 -16.08 10.18 -6.64
N ASN A 162 -16.14 8.89 -6.95
CA ASN A 162 -15.93 7.81 -5.97
C ASN A 162 -14.51 7.77 -5.36
N TRP A 163 -13.53 8.34 -6.06
CA TRP A 163 -12.13 8.41 -5.60
C TRP A 163 -11.80 9.76 -4.96
N MET A 164 -12.76 10.69 -4.91
CA MET A 164 -12.62 12.02 -4.31
C MET A 164 -13.05 12.07 -2.84
N VAL A 165 -13.59 11.00 -2.27
CA VAL A 165 -13.90 10.92 -0.82
C VAL A 165 -12.71 11.36 0.06
N PRO A 166 -11.43 11.05 -0.26
CA PRO A 166 -10.28 11.57 0.48
C PRO A 166 -10.09 13.10 0.40
N LEU A 167 -10.62 13.75 -0.64
CA LEU A 167 -10.54 15.20 -0.86
C LEU A 167 -11.64 15.95 -0.10
N GLU A 168 -12.83 15.34 0.07
CA GLU A 168 -13.95 15.95 0.79
C GLU A 168 -13.62 16.21 2.27
N VAL A 169 -12.84 15.31 2.90
CA VAL A 169 -12.38 15.45 4.30
C VAL A 169 -11.44 16.65 4.51
N LYS A 170 -10.84 17.18 3.44
CA LYS A 170 -9.84 18.26 3.50
C LYS A 170 -10.37 19.63 3.06
N LEU A 171 -11.56 19.66 2.47
CA LEU A 171 -12.25 20.87 2.02
C LEU A 171 -13.33 21.35 3.01
N GLN A 172 -13.46 20.68 4.17
CA GLN A 172 -14.19 21.14 5.36
C GLN A 172 -13.20 21.67 6.39
#